data_AF-A0A948HLH9-F1
#
_entry.id   AF-A0A948HLH9-F1
#
_cell.length_a   1.000
_cell.length_b   1.000
_cell.length_c   1.000
_cell.angle_alpha   90.00
_cell.angle_beta   90.00
_cell.angle_gamma   90.00
#
_symmetry.space_group_name_H-M   'P 1'
#
loop_
_entity.id
_entity.type
_entity.pdbx_description
1 polymer ?
#
loop_
_entity_poly.entity_id
_entity_poly.type
_entity_poly.pdbx_seq_one_letter_code
_entity_poly.pdbx_strand_id
1 'polypeptide(L)'
;ALMLDEATSAMLGADGLDAKTRRERMEGAFGRLASMQVANGNFSMWGDDGYINPWLTPYIAEFLLDAKDAGFAVPDNVLQKALNRLSEDLLSGGNQFYGEDRRENLKFANQAYSGYVLARVNRAPLGTLRALYDNERSKSLTGLSLVHLGIALSLQGDHKRGDAAIAAGFAKSAADRPAYFGDYGSAVRDDALMIALLHERKLSKPAYDARAVDLGRALDARRNSGWMWLSTQEQVALARMGKALSANQKKLVSGELVVGGESESIPARRMFGRSFDYAALAKGVRFTPQGEPPMFASLEVAGIPRNPPEPDSRTLGVERSWYTTDGKPWTPRPLKEGEALIVRVSVTPNVDMPDALLTDLLPAGLEIENFNLGDAKQWADVVVDGLSVNDRADAANIKHEEFRDDRYVAALKLSRGSTAKVFYLVRAVTPGTYRVPPPLVEDMYRPDLRGVGRSLPASLTVVQP
;
A
#
# COMPACT_ATOMS: atom_id res chain seq x y z
N ALA A 1 -5.20 -11.95 -7.00
CA ALA A 1 -5.19 -13.01 -8.04
C ALA A 1 -4.25 -14.15 -7.67
N LEU A 2 -2.98 -13.87 -7.36
CA LEU A 2 -2.02 -14.89 -6.91
C LEU A 2 -2.51 -15.68 -5.68
N MET A 3 -2.95 -15.01 -4.62
CA MET A 3 -3.41 -15.65 -3.38
C MET A 3 -4.84 -16.17 -3.39
N LEU A 4 -5.66 -15.83 -4.40
CA LEU A 4 -7.09 -16.18 -4.45
C LEU A 4 -7.34 -17.40 -5.34
N ASP A 5 -6.48 -18.42 -5.24
CA ASP A 5 -6.75 -19.73 -5.84
C ASP A 5 -7.95 -20.42 -5.18
N GLU A 6 -8.54 -21.38 -5.88
CA GLU A 6 -9.73 -22.11 -5.41
C GLU A 6 -9.51 -22.75 -4.04
N ALA A 7 -8.34 -23.38 -3.82
CA ALA A 7 -8.01 -24.01 -2.55
C ALA A 7 -7.95 -22.99 -1.41
N THR A 8 -7.34 -21.83 -1.64
CA THR A 8 -7.24 -20.74 -0.68
C THR A 8 -8.60 -20.12 -0.42
N SER A 9 -9.39 -19.83 -1.46
CA SER A 9 -10.74 -19.29 -1.31
C SER A 9 -11.67 -20.25 -0.57
N ALA A 10 -11.60 -21.55 -0.86
CA ALA A 10 -12.35 -22.58 -0.13
C ALA A 10 -11.91 -22.67 1.34
N MET A 11 -10.60 -22.60 1.59
CA MET A 11 -10.03 -22.55 2.94
C MET A 11 -10.48 -21.29 3.70
N LEU A 12 -10.54 -20.15 3.02
CA LEU A 12 -10.91 -18.87 3.62
C LEU A 12 -12.45 -18.67 3.71
N GLY A 13 -13.24 -19.51 3.05
CA GLY A 13 -14.68 -19.31 2.96
C GLY A 13 -15.08 -18.03 2.23
N ALA A 14 -14.27 -17.60 1.26
CA ALA A 14 -14.50 -16.40 0.46
C ALA A 14 -14.87 -16.77 -0.98
N ASP A 15 -15.64 -15.90 -1.65
CA ASP A 15 -15.86 -15.98 -3.08
C ASP A 15 -14.52 -15.83 -3.80
N GLY A 16 -14.05 -16.90 -4.44
CA GLY A 16 -12.79 -16.91 -5.15
C GLY A 16 -12.84 -16.19 -6.48
N LEU A 17 -11.69 -16.13 -7.15
CA LEU A 17 -11.63 -15.74 -8.55
C LEU A 17 -11.51 -17.01 -9.39
N ASP A 18 -12.32 -17.12 -10.45
CA ASP A 18 -12.19 -18.22 -11.40
C ASP A 18 -10.81 -18.18 -12.09
N ALA A 19 -10.38 -19.33 -12.61
CA ALA A 19 -9.04 -19.48 -13.17
C ALA A 19 -8.75 -18.53 -14.35
N LYS A 20 -9.76 -18.19 -15.16
CA LYS A 20 -9.60 -17.27 -16.29
C LYS A 20 -9.40 -15.84 -15.78
N THR A 21 -10.27 -15.36 -14.90
CA THR A 21 -10.15 -14.02 -14.29
C THR A 21 -8.83 -13.86 -13.54
N ARG A 22 -8.36 -14.90 -12.84
CA ARG A 22 -7.05 -14.88 -12.18
C ARG A 22 -5.92 -14.70 -13.19
N ARG A 23 -5.95 -15.44 -14.30
CA ARG A 23 -4.93 -15.37 -15.34
C ARG A 23 -4.88 -13.99 -15.99
N GLU A 24 -6.02 -13.45 -16.40
CA GLU A 24 -6.12 -12.12 -17.03
C GLU A 24 -5.61 -11.02 -16.10
N ARG A 25 -5.96 -11.06 -14.80
CA ARG A 25 -5.44 -10.10 -13.81
C ARG A 25 -3.92 -10.22 -13.63
N MET A 26 -3.36 -11.43 -13.65
CA MET A 26 -1.92 -11.64 -13.53
C MET A 26 -1.17 -11.19 -14.79
N GLU A 27 -1.69 -11.48 -15.99
CA GLU A 27 -1.14 -11.02 -17.26
C GLU A 27 -1.11 -9.50 -17.35
N GLY A 28 -2.20 -8.83 -16.96
CA GLY A 28 -2.25 -7.37 -16.87
C GLY A 28 -1.23 -6.81 -15.86
N ALA A 29 -1.07 -7.47 -14.70
CA ALA A 29 -0.06 -7.08 -13.71
C ALA A 29 1.37 -7.24 -14.25
N PHE A 30 1.67 -8.33 -14.97
CA PHE A 30 2.99 -8.52 -15.58
C PHE A 30 3.29 -7.46 -16.63
N GLY A 31 2.30 -7.12 -17.48
CA GLY A 31 2.45 -6.04 -18.46
C GLY A 31 2.73 -4.69 -17.81
N ARG A 32 2.00 -4.36 -16.73
CA ARG A 32 2.23 -3.13 -15.96
C ARG A 32 3.60 -3.11 -15.28
N LEU A 33 4.01 -4.20 -14.63
CA LEU A 33 5.34 -4.26 -14.00
C LEU A 33 6.45 -4.17 -15.04
N ALA A 34 6.30 -4.81 -16.20
CA ALA A 34 7.25 -4.70 -17.30
C ALA A 34 7.42 -3.25 -17.77
N SER A 35 6.32 -2.47 -17.85
CA SER A 35 6.38 -1.05 -18.22
C SER A 35 7.04 -0.16 -17.16
N MET A 36 7.26 -0.68 -15.94
CA MET A 36 7.91 0.05 -14.84
C MET A 36 9.36 -0.42 -14.63
N GLN A 37 9.84 -1.38 -15.43
CA GLN A 37 11.22 -1.86 -15.37
C GLN A 37 12.12 -0.98 -16.25
N VAL A 38 13.03 -0.24 -15.63
CA VAL A 38 13.96 0.64 -16.34
C VAL A 38 15.08 -0.14 -17.04
N ALA A 39 15.88 0.56 -17.86
CA ALA A 39 16.90 -0.04 -18.72
C ALA A 39 17.93 -0.93 -17.97
N ASN A 40 18.30 -0.59 -16.74
CA ASN A 40 19.26 -1.36 -15.93
C ASN A 40 18.63 -2.56 -15.17
N GLY A 41 17.32 -2.77 -15.26
CA GLY A 41 16.63 -3.90 -14.63
C GLY A 41 16.00 -3.63 -13.28
N ASN A 42 16.25 -2.45 -12.68
CA ASN A 42 15.49 -1.98 -11.53
C ASN A 42 14.08 -1.55 -11.92
N PHE A 43 13.24 -1.29 -10.92
CA PHE A 43 11.89 -0.78 -11.12
C PHE A 43 11.74 0.64 -10.54
N SER A 44 10.97 1.47 -11.23
CA SER A 44 10.51 2.75 -10.70
C SER A 44 9.13 2.60 -10.06
N MET A 45 8.78 3.52 -9.15
CA MET A 45 7.51 3.48 -8.42
C MET A 45 6.32 3.86 -9.30
N TRP A 46 6.52 4.75 -10.27
CA TRP A 46 5.44 5.32 -11.07
C TRP A 46 5.58 5.08 -12.58
N GLY A 47 6.66 4.41 -13.01
CA GLY A 47 6.91 4.12 -14.43
C GLY A 47 7.71 5.20 -15.15
N ASP A 48 8.26 6.19 -14.42
CA ASP A 48 9.26 7.11 -14.96
C ASP A 48 10.66 6.47 -14.99
N ASP A 49 11.55 7.02 -15.82
CA ASP A 49 12.98 6.63 -15.89
C ASP A 49 13.86 7.37 -14.88
N GLY A 50 13.31 8.34 -14.13
CA GLY A 50 14.06 9.32 -13.36
C GLY A 50 14.43 8.85 -11.95
N TYR A 51 13.51 8.19 -11.25
CA TYR A 51 13.73 7.72 -9.88
C TYR A 51 13.59 6.21 -9.75
N ILE A 52 14.75 5.55 -9.61
CA ILE A 52 14.82 4.14 -9.23
C ILE A 52 14.58 4.03 -7.72
N ASN A 53 13.66 3.16 -7.33
CA ASN A 53 13.50 2.78 -5.93
C ASN A 53 14.14 1.40 -5.67
N PRO A 54 15.27 1.32 -4.94
CA PRO A 54 15.97 0.06 -4.71
C PRO A 54 15.15 -1.02 -3.98
N TRP A 55 14.12 -0.64 -3.22
CA TRP A 55 13.28 -1.60 -2.49
C TRP A 55 12.30 -2.35 -3.39
N LEU A 56 11.90 -1.75 -4.50
CA LEU A 56 10.90 -2.36 -5.39
C LEU A 56 11.46 -3.56 -6.15
N THR A 57 12.73 -3.55 -6.51
CA THR A 57 13.33 -4.64 -7.30
C THR A 57 13.25 -6.01 -6.61
N PRO A 58 13.71 -6.21 -5.35
CA PRO A 58 13.55 -7.49 -4.68
C PRO A 58 12.08 -7.84 -4.41
N TYR A 59 11.24 -6.85 -4.10
CA TYR A 59 9.80 -7.06 -3.88
C TYR A 59 9.09 -7.61 -5.13
N ILE A 60 9.32 -6.97 -6.28
CA ILE A 60 8.74 -7.38 -7.56
C ILE A 60 9.34 -8.71 -8.01
N ALA A 61 10.66 -8.92 -7.87
CA ALA A 61 11.28 -10.19 -8.19
C ALA A 61 10.74 -11.35 -7.33
N GLU A 62 10.49 -11.14 -6.02
CA GLU A 62 9.83 -12.14 -5.18
C GLU A 62 8.43 -12.46 -5.71
N PHE A 63 7.62 -11.45 -6.02
CA PHE A 63 6.28 -11.64 -6.58
C PHE A 63 6.30 -12.41 -7.90
N LEU A 64 7.24 -12.10 -8.82
CA LEU A 64 7.38 -12.81 -10.09
C LEU A 64 7.80 -14.26 -9.87
N LEU A 65 8.66 -14.55 -8.89
CA LEU A 65 9.00 -15.92 -8.51
C LEU A 65 7.80 -16.66 -7.90
N ASP A 66 7.03 -16.03 -7.00
CA ASP A 66 5.82 -16.63 -6.43
C ASP A 66 4.77 -16.92 -7.50
N ALA A 67 4.63 -16.03 -8.49
CA ALA A 67 3.74 -16.25 -9.62
C ALA A 67 4.22 -17.42 -10.50
N LYS A 68 5.53 -17.54 -10.72
CA LYS A 68 6.12 -18.67 -11.46
C LYS A 68 5.91 -20.00 -10.72
N ASP A 69 6.14 -20.02 -9.40
CA ASP A 69 5.91 -21.18 -8.54
C ASP A 69 4.42 -21.59 -8.53
N ALA A 70 3.51 -20.62 -8.65
CA ALA A 70 2.07 -20.86 -8.79
C ALA A 70 1.62 -21.24 -10.21
N GLY A 71 2.55 -21.40 -11.16
CA GLY A 71 2.28 -21.88 -12.52
C GLY A 71 1.83 -20.80 -13.52
N PHE A 72 1.97 -19.51 -13.21
CA PHE A 72 1.68 -18.43 -14.16
C PHE A 72 2.82 -18.27 -15.18
N ALA A 73 2.46 -17.88 -16.41
CA ALA A 73 3.41 -17.58 -17.48
C ALA A 73 4.04 -16.19 -17.26
N VAL A 74 5.07 -16.14 -16.42
CA VAL A 74 5.82 -14.92 -16.11
C VAL A 74 6.74 -14.56 -17.29
N PRO A 75 6.82 -13.28 -17.71
CA PRO A 75 7.78 -12.85 -18.73
C PRO A 75 9.23 -13.10 -18.28
N ASP A 76 9.88 -14.10 -18.88
CA ASP A 76 11.22 -14.52 -18.45
C ASP A 76 12.26 -13.41 -18.60
N ASN A 77 12.14 -12.56 -19.63
CA ASN A 77 13.04 -11.42 -19.82
C ASN A 77 12.98 -10.42 -18.65
N VAL A 78 11.77 -10.10 -18.16
CA VAL A 78 11.57 -9.17 -17.03
C VAL A 78 12.16 -9.76 -15.75
N LEU A 79 11.86 -11.03 -15.46
CA LEU A 79 12.36 -11.72 -14.28
C LEU A 79 13.89 -11.87 -14.33
N GLN A 80 14.47 -12.31 -15.45
CA GLN A 80 15.92 -12.50 -15.56
C GLN A 80 16.67 -11.17 -15.44
N LYS A 81 16.16 -10.10 -16.04
CA LYS A 81 16.75 -8.76 -15.92
C LYS A 81 16.75 -8.25 -14.47
N ALA A 82 15.65 -8.48 -13.74
CA ALA A 82 15.57 -8.15 -12.31
C ALA A 82 16.57 -8.97 -11.49
N LEU A 83 16.63 -10.29 -11.69
CA LEU A 83 17.56 -11.17 -10.96
C LEU A 83 19.03 -10.82 -11.25
N ASN A 84 19.38 -10.52 -12.49
CA ASN A 84 20.73 -10.09 -12.84
C ASN A 84 21.08 -8.77 -12.13
N ARG A 85 20.14 -7.82 -12.12
CA ARG A 85 20.33 -6.55 -11.41
C ARG A 85 20.53 -6.74 -9.91
N LEU A 86 19.74 -7.60 -9.27
CA LEU A 86 19.90 -7.95 -7.85
C LEU A 86 21.28 -8.57 -7.57
N SER A 87 21.77 -9.45 -8.45
CA SER A 87 23.10 -10.06 -8.32
C SER A 87 24.22 -9.01 -8.43
N GLU A 88 24.14 -8.12 -9.42
CA GLU A 88 25.10 -7.03 -9.60
C GLU A 88 25.13 -6.09 -8.40
N ASP A 89 23.96 -5.69 -7.90
CA ASP A 89 23.84 -4.83 -6.73
C ASP A 89 24.39 -5.52 -5.48
N LEU A 90 24.10 -6.80 -5.27
CA LEU A 90 24.60 -7.54 -4.11
C LEU A 90 26.13 -7.68 -4.15
N LEU A 91 26.72 -7.93 -5.33
CA LEU A 91 28.16 -8.09 -5.51
C LEU A 91 28.95 -6.77 -5.46
N SER A 92 28.35 -5.67 -5.92
CA SER A 92 28.94 -4.32 -5.85
C SER A 92 28.80 -3.64 -4.49
N GLY A 93 28.30 -4.38 -3.49
CA GLY A 93 28.20 -3.92 -2.12
C GLY A 93 26.87 -3.24 -1.79
N GLY A 94 25.86 -3.28 -2.66
CA GLY A 94 24.49 -2.85 -2.41
C GLY A 94 24.17 -1.42 -2.85
N ASN A 95 22.87 -1.12 -2.94
CA ASN A 95 22.36 0.23 -3.21
C ASN A 95 22.71 1.19 -2.06
N GLN A 96 23.04 2.45 -2.37
CA GLN A 96 23.62 3.39 -1.40
C GLN A 96 22.60 4.22 -0.62
N PHE A 97 21.34 4.28 -1.06
CA PHE A 97 20.27 5.05 -0.41
C PHE A 97 20.67 6.50 -0.09
N TYR A 98 21.22 7.22 -1.08
CA TYR A 98 21.63 8.60 -0.89
C TYR A 98 20.47 9.49 -0.48
N GLY A 99 20.69 10.34 0.53
CA GLY A 99 19.66 11.25 1.06
C GLY A 99 18.77 10.64 2.14
N GLU A 100 18.97 9.37 2.50
CA GLU A 100 18.24 8.72 3.60
C GLU A 100 19.06 8.74 4.90
N ASP A 101 18.43 9.12 6.02
CA ASP A 101 19.09 9.22 7.34
C ASP A 101 19.71 7.90 7.80
N ARG A 102 19.04 6.78 7.49
CA ARG A 102 19.41 5.42 7.92
C ARG A 102 19.96 4.58 6.77
N ARG A 103 20.68 5.22 5.83
CA ARG A 103 21.13 4.59 4.58
C ARG A 103 21.87 3.25 4.76
N GLU A 104 22.72 3.12 5.77
CA GLU A 104 23.50 1.89 6.00
C GLU A 104 22.61 0.73 6.48
N ASN A 105 21.61 1.05 7.30
CA ASN A 105 20.64 0.07 7.78
C ASN A 105 19.68 -0.35 6.66
N LEU A 106 19.26 0.61 5.82
CA LEU A 106 18.45 0.37 4.63
C LEU A 106 19.17 -0.50 3.61
N LYS A 107 20.45 -0.19 3.37
CA LYS A 107 21.36 -0.96 2.53
C LYS A 107 21.47 -2.40 2.98
N PHE A 108 21.72 -2.63 4.28
CA PHE A 108 21.72 -3.98 4.85
C PHE A 108 20.39 -4.71 4.62
N ALA A 109 19.27 -4.05 4.90
CA ALA A 109 17.94 -4.65 4.77
C ALA A 109 17.60 -4.99 3.31
N ASN A 110 17.98 -4.13 2.36
CA ASN A 110 17.86 -4.39 0.92
C ASN A 110 18.76 -5.54 0.47
N GLN A 111 20.01 -5.59 0.92
CA GLN A 111 20.93 -6.69 0.58
C GLN A 111 20.44 -8.04 1.13
N ALA A 112 19.91 -8.06 2.36
CA ALA A 112 19.33 -9.26 2.94
C ALA A 112 18.12 -9.75 2.14
N TYR A 113 17.24 -8.83 1.72
CA TYR A 113 16.06 -9.18 0.92
C TYR A 113 16.45 -9.69 -0.47
N SER A 114 17.35 -8.98 -1.16
CA SER A 114 17.92 -9.39 -2.44
C SER A 114 18.62 -10.76 -2.34
N GLY A 115 19.38 -10.99 -1.27
CA GLY A 115 20.02 -12.27 -0.98
C GLY A 115 19.00 -13.41 -0.83
N TYR A 116 17.88 -13.17 -0.16
CA TYR A 116 16.78 -14.15 -0.07
C TYR A 116 16.16 -14.45 -1.43
N VAL A 117 15.83 -13.41 -2.21
CA VAL A 117 15.24 -13.58 -3.56
C VAL A 117 16.17 -14.37 -4.48
N LEU A 118 17.47 -14.04 -4.48
CA LEU A 118 18.47 -14.76 -5.26
C LEU A 118 18.69 -16.20 -4.77
N ALA A 119 18.58 -16.44 -3.46
CA ALA A 119 18.76 -17.77 -2.87
C ALA A 119 17.66 -18.74 -3.29
N ARG A 120 16.43 -18.25 -3.55
CA ARG A 120 15.33 -19.07 -4.10
C ARG A 120 15.65 -19.69 -5.45
N VAL A 121 16.53 -19.06 -6.23
CA VAL A 121 16.94 -19.52 -7.57
C VAL A 121 18.42 -19.93 -7.62
N ASN A 122 19.02 -20.23 -6.46
CA ASN A 122 20.43 -20.64 -6.34
C ASN A 122 21.44 -19.68 -6.97
N ARG A 123 21.16 -18.37 -6.92
CA ARG A 123 22.05 -17.30 -7.43
C ARG A 123 22.70 -16.47 -6.35
N ALA A 124 22.34 -16.66 -5.07
CA ALA A 124 22.92 -15.88 -3.98
C ALA A 124 24.33 -16.39 -3.63
N PRO A 125 25.39 -15.57 -3.74
CA PRO A 125 26.73 -16.01 -3.38
C PRO A 125 26.86 -16.24 -1.87
N LEU A 126 27.10 -17.49 -1.47
CA LEU A 126 27.16 -17.85 -0.04
C LEU A 126 28.23 -17.07 0.74
N GLY A 127 29.37 -16.75 0.11
CA GLY A 127 30.41 -15.91 0.72
C GLY A 127 29.89 -14.50 1.07
N THR A 128 29.09 -13.91 0.20
CA THR A 128 28.47 -12.59 0.45
C THR A 128 27.45 -12.65 1.56
N LEU A 129 26.59 -13.69 1.60
CA LEU A 129 25.63 -13.89 2.68
C LEU A 129 26.33 -14.08 4.05
N ARG A 130 27.43 -14.83 4.08
CA ARG A 130 28.26 -15.00 5.28
C ARG A 130 28.88 -13.68 5.73
N ALA A 131 29.41 -12.87 4.80
CA ALA A 131 29.95 -11.56 5.12
C ALA A 131 28.88 -10.62 5.70
N LEU A 132 27.68 -10.59 5.11
CA LEU A 132 26.54 -9.84 5.66
C LEU A 132 26.20 -10.29 7.09
N TYR A 133 26.18 -11.60 7.34
CA TYR A 133 25.89 -12.11 8.67
C TYR A 133 27.01 -11.83 9.66
N ASP A 134 28.27 -12.15 9.34
CA ASP A 134 29.38 -12.08 10.27
C ASP A 134 29.77 -10.62 10.59
N ASN A 135 29.73 -9.73 9.60
CA ASN A 135 30.28 -8.37 9.70
C ASN A 135 29.20 -7.29 9.81
N GLU A 136 28.03 -7.48 9.18
CA GLU A 136 27.06 -6.39 8.96
C GLU A 136 25.74 -6.57 9.71
N ARG A 137 25.45 -7.75 10.30
CA ARG A 137 24.14 -8.04 10.92
C ARG A 137 23.70 -7.06 12.02
N SER A 138 24.66 -6.40 12.67
CA SER A 138 24.39 -5.37 13.69
C SER A 138 23.71 -4.13 13.11
N LYS A 139 23.82 -3.90 11.79
CA LYS A 139 23.09 -2.84 11.07
C LYS A 139 21.60 -3.13 10.93
N SER A 140 21.13 -4.32 11.28
CA SER A 140 19.69 -4.62 11.19
C SER A 140 18.88 -3.89 12.25
N LEU A 141 18.03 -2.96 11.81
CA LEU A 141 17.06 -2.28 12.66
C LEU A 141 15.72 -3.02 12.76
N THR A 142 15.46 -3.96 11.85
CA THR A 142 14.21 -4.71 11.80
C THR A 142 14.49 -6.21 11.96
N GLY A 143 13.48 -6.96 12.42
CA GLY A 143 13.55 -8.42 12.49
C GLY A 143 13.52 -9.06 11.11
N LEU A 144 12.70 -8.52 10.19
CA LEU A 144 12.47 -9.08 8.87
C LEU A 144 13.75 -9.16 8.02
N SER A 145 14.65 -8.18 8.07
CA SER A 145 15.92 -8.27 7.33
C SER A 145 16.83 -9.39 7.83
N LEU A 146 16.84 -9.68 9.13
CA LEU A 146 17.58 -10.84 9.66
C LEU A 146 16.92 -12.16 9.24
N VAL A 147 15.58 -12.21 9.20
CA VAL A 147 14.85 -13.38 8.72
C VAL A 147 15.11 -13.62 7.22
N HIS A 148 15.09 -12.60 6.37
CA HIS A 148 15.48 -12.73 4.97
C HIS A 148 16.91 -13.29 4.84
N LEU A 149 17.88 -12.70 5.55
CA LEU A 149 19.27 -13.19 5.52
C LEU A 149 19.38 -14.64 6.01
N GLY A 150 18.66 -14.98 7.07
CA GLY A 150 18.67 -16.33 7.64
C GLY A 150 18.06 -17.39 6.72
N ILE A 151 16.95 -17.06 6.07
CA ILE A 151 16.35 -17.92 5.04
C ILE A 151 17.34 -18.08 3.87
N ALA A 152 17.95 -16.98 3.40
CA ALA A 152 18.92 -17.03 2.31
C ALA A 152 20.09 -17.97 2.61
N LEU A 153 20.66 -17.87 3.82
CA LEU A 153 21.75 -18.74 4.29
C LEU A 153 21.32 -20.20 4.37
N SER A 154 20.13 -20.48 4.91
CA SER A 154 19.59 -21.84 4.99
C SER A 154 19.33 -22.45 3.61
N LEU A 155 18.79 -21.67 2.65
CA LEU A 155 18.58 -22.12 1.28
C LEU A 155 19.91 -22.40 0.54
N GLN A 156 20.99 -21.71 0.93
CA GLN A 156 22.34 -21.94 0.39
C GLN A 156 23.17 -22.93 1.24
N GLY A 157 22.55 -23.62 2.20
CA GLY A 157 23.15 -24.72 2.96
C GLY A 157 23.90 -24.33 4.25
N ASP A 158 23.99 -23.05 4.62
CA ASP A 158 24.58 -22.63 5.91
C ASP A 158 23.49 -22.50 6.99
N HIS A 159 22.94 -23.65 7.39
CA HIS A 159 21.86 -23.73 8.39
C HIS A 159 22.25 -23.15 9.75
N LYS A 160 23.53 -23.25 10.15
CA LYS A 160 23.99 -22.74 11.44
C LYS A 160 23.84 -21.22 11.54
N ARG A 161 24.32 -20.48 10.53
CA ARG A 161 24.12 -19.02 10.49
C ARG A 161 22.68 -18.68 10.15
N GLY A 162 22.02 -19.47 9.31
CA GLY A 162 20.61 -19.30 8.95
C GLY A 162 19.70 -19.30 10.16
N ASP A 163 19.77 -20.34 10.99
CA ASP A 163 18.96 -20.48 12.21
C ASP A 163 19.27 -19.39 13.23
N ALA A 164 20.55 -19.02 13.39
CA ALA A 164 20.96 -17.96 14.30
C ALA A 164 20.44 -16.58 13.86
N ALA A 165 20.45 -16.28 12.56
CA ALA A 165 19.89 -15.05 12.01
C ALA A 165 18.37 -14.98 12.18
N ILE A 166 17.65 -16.08 11.90
CA ILE A 166 16.20 -16.17 12.11
C ILE A 166 15.86 -15.94 13.59
N ALA A 167 16.55 -16.63 14.51
CA ALA A 167 16.35 -16.46 15.94
C ALA A 167 16.61 -15.01 16.39
N ALA A 168 17.66 -14.37 15.90
CA ALA A 168 17.95 -12.97 16.18
C ALA A 168 16.88 -12.02 15.61
N GLY A 169 16.28 -12.36 14.46
CA GLY A 169 15.16 -11.62 13.88
C GLY A 169 13.91 -11.64 14.78
N PHE A 170 13.52 -12.81 15.27
CA PHE A 170 12.37 -12.97 16.19
C PHE A 170 12.63 -12.42 17.60
N ALA A 171 13.90 -12.30 18.01
CA ALA A 171 14.28 -11.69 19.29
C ALA A 171 14.16 -10.15 19.28
N LYS A 172 14.08 -9.50 18.11
CA LYS A 172 13.90 -8.05 18.03
C LYS A 172 12.48 -7.63 18.40
N SER A 173 12.36 -6.58 19.21
CA SER A 173 11.05 -6.02 19.56
C SER A 173 10.47 -5.26 18.37
N ALA A 174 9.16 -5.40 18.16
CA ALA A 174 8.42 -4.55 17.22
C ALA A 174 8.54 -3.05 17.58
N ALA A 175 8.71 -2.74 18.87
CA ALA A 175 8.87 -1.37 19.36
C ALA A 175 10.22 -0.73 19.00
N ASP A 176 11.24 -1.53 18.67
CA ASP A 176 12.56 -1.03 18.26
C ASP A 176 12.56 -0.54 16.81
N ARG A 177 11.50 -0.88 16.05
CA ARG A 177 11.38 -0.49 14.64
C ARG A 177 11.23 1.03 14.53
N PRO A 178 12.00 1.69 13.65
CA PRO A 178 11.83 3.12 13.39
C PRO A 178 10.43 3.44 12.87
N ALA A 179 9.87 4.56 13.29
CA ALA A 179 8.55 5.02 12.81
C ALA A 179 8.50 5.19 11.28
N TYR A 180 9.59 5.65 10.69
CA TYR A 180 9.83 5.62 9.25
C TYR A 180 11.21 5.01 8.99
N PHE A 181 11.26 4.00 8.14
CA PHE A 181 12.51 3.33 7.77
C PHE A 181 12.83 3.45 6.29
N GLY A 182 11.87 3.81 5.43
CA GLY A 182 12.08 3.91 3.98
C GLY A 182 12.08 2.55 3.25
N ASP A 183 11.61 1.49 3.92
CA ASP A 183 11.45 0.15 3.35
C ASP A 183 10.00 -0.18 2.99
N TYR A 184 9.06 0.76 3.12
CA TYR A 184 7.60 0.56 2.98
C TYR A 184 6.97 -0.37 4.04
N GLY A 185 7.62 -0.53 5.19
CA GLY A 185 7.20 -1.46 6.22
C GLY A 185 6.59 -0.84 7.46
N SER A 186 5.99 -1.70 8.26
CA SER A 186 5.55 -1.45 9.62
C SER A 186 5.87 -2.68 10.49
N ALA A 187 5.72 -2.56 11.81
CA ALA A 187 5.85 -3.73 12.69
C ALA A 187 4.86 -4.84 12.32
N VAL A 188 3.62 -4.47 11.97
CA VAL A 188 2.58 -5.41 11.51
C VAL A 188 3.04 -6.14 10.26
N ARG A 189 3.56 -5.41 9.28
CA ARG A 189 4.06 -5.99 8.03
C ARG A 189 5.23 -6.93 8.27
N ASP A 190 6.20 -6.51 9.09
CA ASP A 190 7.41 -7.29 9.36
C ASP A 190 7.08 -8.60 10.07
N ASP A 191 6.30 -8.55 11.16
CA ASP A 191 5.94 -9.74 11.92
C ASP A 191 5.13 -10.73 11.06
N ALA A 192 4.18 -10.22 10.27
CA ALA A 192 3.39 -11.04 9.37
C ALA A 192 4.23 -11.72 8.29
N LEU A 193 5.14 -10.99 7.63
CA LEU A 193 6.02 -11.59 6.63
C LEU A 193 7.05 -12.55 7.24
N MET A 194 7.60 -12.25 8.43
CA MET A 194 8.52 -13.16 9.11
C MET A 194 7.87 -14.53 9.34
N ILE A 195 6.62 -14.55 9.82
CA ILE A 195 5.86 -15.80 10.03
C ILE A 195 5.54 -16.46 8.69
N ALA A 196 4.99 -15.72 7.73
CA ALA A 196 4.60 -16.26 6.42
C ALA A 196 5.79 -16.92 5.70
N LEU A 197 6.91 -16.23 5.61
CA LEU A 197 8.11 -16.69 4.92
C LEU A 197 8.70 -17.96 5.57
N LEU A 198 8.74 -18.04 6.89
CA LEU A 198 9.24 -19.25 7.55
C LEU A 198 8.35 -20.47 7.30
N HIS A 199 7.02 -20.30 7.26
CA HIS A 199 6.11 -21.38 6.88
C HIS A 199 6.26 -21.77 5.42
N GLU A 200 6.29 -20.80 4.50
CA GLU A 200 6.49 -21.00 3.06
C GLU A 200 7.81 -21.71 2.72
N ARG A 201 8.84 -21.56 3.58
CA ARG A 201 10.16 -22.19 3.41
C ARG A 201 10.40 -23.38 4.33
N LYS A 202 9.39 -23.82 5.08
CA LYS A 202 9.45 -24.97 6.02
C LYS A 202 10.53 -24.81 7.11
N LEU A 203 10.75 -23.57 7.55
CA LEU A 203 11.69 -23.19 8.62
C LEU A 203 10.97 -22.70 9.89
N SER A 204 9.63 -22.72 9.91
CA SER A 204 8.83 -22.29 11.07
C SER A 204 9.01 -23.22 12.29
N LYS A 205 8.83 -22.64 13.48
CA LYS A 205 8.83 -23.31 14.78
C LYS A 205 7.65 -22.78 15.60
N PRO A 206 7.04 -23.58 16.51
CA PRO A 206 5.93 -23.10 17.34
C PRO A 206 6.22 -21.81 18.13
N ALA A 207 7.48 -21.61 18.54
CA ALA A 207 7.90 -20.40 19.23
C ALA A 207 7.81 -19.12 18.36
N TYR A 208 7.95 -19.26 17.04
CA TYR A 208 7.82 -18.14 16.10
C TYR A 208 6.35 -17.80 15.83
N ASP A 209 5.49 -18.82 15.76
CA ASP A 209 4.04 -18.63 15.58
C ASP A 209 3.38 -17.90 16.76
N ALA A 210 3.97 -17.97 17.96
CA ALA A 210 3.49 -17.22 19.13
C ALA A 210 3.40 -15.71 18.87
N ARG A 211 4.25 -15.17 17.98
CA ARG A 211 4.22 -13.75 17.60
C ARG A 211 2.94 -13.36 16.84
N ALA A 212 2.24 -14.31 16.21
CA ALA A 212 0.93 -14.06 15.60
C ALA A 212 -0.12 -13.61 16.63
N VAL A 213 -0.01 -14.09 17.88
CA VAL A 213 -0.93 -13.71 18.96
C VAL A 213 -0.70 -12.25 19.38
N ASP A 214 0.56 -11.84 19.53
CA ASP A 214 0.90 -10.46 19.89
C ASP A 214 0.53 -9.49 18.76
N LEU A 215 0.74 -9.91 17.51
CA LEU A 215 0.28 -9.17 16.34
C LEU A 215 -1.26 -9.01 16.34
N GLY A 216 -2.00 -10.08 16.63
CA GLY A 216 -3.46 -10.04 16.75
C GLY A 216 -3.93 -9.02 17.80
N ARG A 217 -3.30 -9.03 18.99
CA ARG A 217 -3.59 -8.04 20.05
C ARG A 217 -3.31 -6.60 19.62
N ALA A 218 -2.22 -6.38 18.89
CA ALA A 218 -1.87 -5.05 18.38
C ALA A 218 -2.89 -4.55 17.36
N LEU A 219 -3.39 -5.43 16.48
CA LEU A 219 -4.45 -5.10 15.52
C LEU A 219 -5.78 -4.81 16.21
N ASP A 220 -6.15 -5.58 17.23
CA ASP A 220 -7.36 -5.32 18.03
C ASP A 220 -7.28 -3.98 18.77
N ALA A 221 -6.11 -3.61 19.29
CA ALA A 221 -5.89 -2.30 19.91
C ALA A 221 -6.10 -1.15 18.90
N ARG A 222 -5.61 -1.30 17.66
CA ARG A 222 -5.86 -0.32 16.57
C ARG A 222 -7.35 -0.23 16.24
N ARG A 223 -8.03 -1.38 16.11
CA ARG A 223 -9.47 -1.44 15.83
C ARG A 223 -10.31 -0.77 16.92
N ASN A 224 -9.91 -0.89 18.18
CA ASN A 224 -10.61 -0.24 19.30
C ASN A 224 -10.38 1.28 19.40
N SER A 225 -9.44 1.83 18.61
CA SER A 225 -9.11 3.26 18.61
C SER A 225 -9.93 4.08 17.59
N GLY A 226 -10.93 3.46 16.96
CA GLY A 226 -11.80 4.06 15.95
C GLY A 226 -11.63 3.36 14.62
N TRP A 227 -11.27 4.12 13.59
CA TRP A 227 -11.04 3.54 12.28
C TRP A 227 -9.66 2.91 12.16
N MET A 228 -9.58 1.71 11.58
CA MET A 228 -8.35 0.96 11.40
C MET A 228 -7.86 1.01 9.96
N TRP A 229 -6.75 1.69 9.72
CA TRP A 229 -6.14 1.79 8.39
C TRP A 229 -4.96 0.85 8.24
N LEU A 230 -4.85 0.22 7.07
CA LEU A 230 -3.76 -0.67 6.71
C LEU A 230 -3.22 -0.30 5.34
N SER A 231 -1.90 -0.18 5.25
CA SER A 231 -1.22 0.00 3.98
C SER A 231 -1.39 -1.25 3.10
N THR A 232 -1.20 -1.10 1.79
CA THR A 232 -1.23 -2.26 0.86
C THR A 232 -0.16 -3.31 1.22
N GLN A 233 0.99 -2.87 1.74
CA GLN A 233 2.07 -3.73 2.25
C GLN A 233 1.63 -4.54 3.48
N GLU A 234 0.95 -3.92 4.44
CA GLU A 234 0.39 -4.62 5.61
C GLU A 234 -0.72 -5.61 5.19
N GLN A 235 -1.62 -5.21 4.29
CA GLN A 235 -2.72 -6.06 3.82
C GLN A 235 -2.19 -7.34 3.16
N VAL A 236 -1.22 -7.22 2.25
CA VAL A 236 -0.61 -8.38 1.58
C VAL A 236 0.14 -9.27 2.57
N ALA A 237 0.89 -8.68 3.52
CA ALA A 237 1.62 -9.43 4.52
C ALA A 237 0.69 -10.22 5.45
N LEU A 238 -0.38 -9.60 5.94
CA LEU A 238 -1.39 -10.25 6.77
C LEU A 238 -2.11 -11.37 6.01
N ALA A 239 -2.43 -11.16 4.73
CA ALA A 239 -3.03 -12.19 3.88
C ALA A 239 -2.08 -13.41 3.69
N ARG A 240 -0.78 -13.17 3.45
CA ARG A 240 0.23 -14.24 3.37
C ARG A 240 0.35 -15.01 4.68
N MET A 241 0.43 -14.31 5.81
CA MET A 241 0.48 -14.93 7.13
C MET A 241 -0.78 -15.76 7.42
N GLY A 242 -1.96 -15.21 7.13
CA GLY A 242 -3.23 -15.91 7.30
C GLY A 242 -3.30 -17.20 6.47
N LYS A 243 -2.89 -17.16 5.20
CA LYS A 243 -2.79 -18.35 4.34
C LYS A 243 -1.81 -19.38 4.92
N ALA A 244 -0.63 -18.94 5.34
CA ALA A 244 0.41 -19.80 5.88
C ALA A 244 -0.01 -20.52 7.17
N LEU A 245 -0.59 -19.80 8.14
CA LEU A 245 -1.06 -20.37 9.41
C LEU A 245 -2.28 -21.29 9.21
N SER A 246 -3.17 -20.96 8.28
CA SER A 246 -4.38 -21.76 8.01
C SER A 246 -4.09 -23.11 7.36
N ALA A 247 -2.96 -23.25 6.66
CA ALA A 247 -2.56 -24.51 6.02
C ALA A 247 -2.43 -25.67 7.03
N ASN A 248 -1.97 -25.37 8.26
CA ASN A 248 -1.70 -26.35 9.32
C ASN A 248 -2.77 -26.39 10.43
N GLN A 249 -3.82 -25.55 10.35
CA GLN A 249 -4.90 -25.53 11.34
C GLN A 249 -5.75 -26.81 11.24
N LYS A 250 -5.97 -27.46 12.39
CA LYS A 250 -6.78 -28.68 12.51
C LYS A 250 -8.10 -28.47 13.24
N LYS A 251 -8.21 -27.42 14.06
CA LYS A 251 -9.47 -27.08 14.74
C LYS A 251 -10.52 -26.67 13.70
N LEU A 252 -11.74 -27.12 13.93
CA LEU A 252 -12.89 -26.85 13.06
C LEU A 252 -13.92 -26.03 13.82
N VAL A 253 -14.59 -25.14 13.09
CA VAL A 253 -15.80 -24.44 13.50
C VAL A 253 -16.94 -24.89 12.60
N SER A 254 -18.09 -25.12 13.21
CA SER A 254 -19.40 -25.37 12.61
C SER A 254 -20.42 -24.48 13.30
N GLY A 255 -21.68 -24.55 12.94
CA GLY A 255 -22.72 -23.86 13.70
C GLY A 255 -23.96 -23.56 12.89
N GLU A 256 -24.81 -22.72 13.45
CA GLU A 256 -26.07 -22.29 12.84
C GLU A 256 -26.00 -20.79 12.52
N LEU A 257 -26.25 -20.43 11.26
CA LEU A 257 -26.36 -19.04 10.81
C LEU A 257 -27.83 -18.71 10.54
N VAL A 258 -28.32 -17.65 11.17
CA VAL A 258 -29.69 -17.16 11.01
C VAL A 258 -29.69 -15.75 10.41
N VAL A 259 -30.44 -15.54 9.33
CA VAL A 259 -30.66 -14.23 8.68
C VAL A 259 -32.16 -13.96 8.57
N GLY A 260 -32.67 -12.96 9.30
CA GLY A 260 -34.08 -12.58 9.21
C GLY A 260 -35.11 -13.67 9.52
N GLY A 261 -34.70 -14.76 10.20
CA GLY A 261 -35.52 -15.93 10.50
C GLY A 261 -35.23 -17.17 9.65
N GLU A 262 -34.47 -17.04 8.56
CA GLU A 262 -33.98 -18.18 7.77
C GLU A 262 -32.74 -18.77 8.43
N SER A 263 -32.73 -20.09 8.67
CA SER A 263 -31.62 -20.80 9.31
C SER A 263 -30.85 -21.65 8.29
N GLU A 264 -29.52 -21.59 8.36
CA GLU A 264 -28.59 -22.39 7.59
C GLU A 264 -27.59 -23.10 8.52
N SER A 265 -27.45 -24.41 8.35
CA SER A 265 -26.43 -25.19 9.05
C SER A 265 -25.09 -25.05 8.34
N ILE A 266 -24.08 -24.55 9.05
CA ILE A 266 -22.70 -24.42 8.57
C ILE A 266 -21.92 -25.70 8.96
N PRO A 267 -21.44 -26.49 7.98
CA PRO A 267 -20.68 -27.70 8.25
C PRO A 267 -19.31 -27.38 8.86
N ALA A 268 -18.74 -28.37 9.56
CA ALA A 268 -17.43 -28.24 10.19
C ALA A 268 -16.33 -27.94 9.16
N ARG A 269 -15.66 -26.81 9.35
CA ARG A 269 -14.60 -26.30 8.48
C ARG A 269 -13.56 -25.50 9.27
N ARG A 270 -12.37 -25.29 8.71
CA ARG A 270 -11.28 -24.57 9.40
C ARG A 270 -11.60 -23.10 9.66
N MET A 271 -12.24 -22.46 8.68
CA MET A 271 -12.72 -21.09 8.76
C MET A 271 -14.00 -20.94 7.94
N PHE A 272 -14.87 -20.05 8.40
CA PHE A 272 -16.12 -19.67 7.75
C PHE A 272 -16.21 -18.15 7.68
N GLY A 273 -16.57 -17.62 6.52
CA GLY A 273 -16.84 -16.21 6.29
C GLY A 273 -18.11 -16.05 5.45
N ARG A 274 -18.81 -14.93 5.60
CA ARG A 274 -19.97 -14.58 4.77
C ARG A 274 -20.10 -13.06 4.65
N SER A 275 -20.33 -12.62 3.43
CA SER A 275 -20.69 -11.23 3.14
C SER A 275 -22.20 -11.06 3.19
N PHE A 276 -22.66 -9.96 3.78
CA PHE A 276 -24.07 -9.60 3.85
C PHE A 276 -24.26 -8.22 3.26
N ASP A 277 -25.27 -8.07 2.39
CA ASP A 277 -25.69 -6.76 1.90
C ASP A 277 -26.53 -6.01 2.95
N TYR A 278 -26.92 -4.78 2.62
CA TYR A 278 -27.74 -3.96 3.50
C TYR A 278 -29.08 -4.62 3.86
N ALA A 279 -29.74 -5.27 2.90
CA ALA A 279 -31.05 -5.88 3.11
C ALA A 279 -30.97 -7.08 4.07
N ALA A 280 -29.95 -7.92 3.94
CA ALA A 280 -29.69 -9.04 4.84
C ALA A 280 -29.33 -8.54 6.25
N LEU A 281 -28.44 -7.54 6.36
CA LEU A 281 -28.07 -6.96 7.66
C LEU A 281 -29.26 -6.31 8.37
N ALA A 282 -30.13 -5.61 7.63
CA ALA A 282 -31.31 -4.95 8.19
C ALA A 282 -32.34 -5.94 8.79
N LYS A 283 -32.38 -7.19 8.29
CA LYS A 283 -33.21 -8.26 8.85
C LYS A 283 -32.61 -8.87 10.14
N GLY A 284 -31.35 -8.59 10.44
CA GLY A 284 -30.59 -9.18 11.55
C GLY A 284 -29.87 -10.47 11.15
N VAL A 285 -28.62 -10.59 11.59
CA VAL A 285 -27.73 -11.74 11.33
C VAL A 285 -27.21 -12.28 12.67
N ARG A 286 -27.31 -13.59 12.89
CA ARG A 286 -26.78 -14.28 14.08
C ARG A 286 -26.07 -15.56 13.68
N PHE A 287 -24.83 -15.72 14.14
CA PHE A 287 -24.13 -17.01 14.05
C PHE A 287 -23.94 -17.61 15.45
N THR A 288 -24.29 -18.89 15.60
CA THR A 288 -24.11 -19.65 16.84
C THR A 288 -23.03 -20.71 16.60
N PRO A 289 -21.75 -20.45 16.97
CA PRO A 289 -20.65 -21.33 16.65
C PRO A 289 -20.63 -22.59 17.53
N GLN A 290 -20.18 -23.69 16.94
CA GLN A 290 -19.90 -24.98 17.58
C GLN A 290 -18.50 -25.43 17.16
N GLY A 291 -17.65 -25.74 18.14
CA GLY A 291 -16.26 -26.12 17.90
C GLY A 291 -15.45 -26.13 19.19
N GLU A 292 -14.18 -26.49 19.09
CA GLU A 292 -13.26 -26.50 20.22
C GLU A 292 -12.76 -25.07 20.54
N PRO A 293 -12.96 -24.53 21.76
CA PRO A 293 -12.41 -23.24 22.15
C PRO A 293 -10.85 -23.19 22.14
N PRO A 294 -10.24 -21.99 22.07
CA PRO A 294 -10.87 -20.71 21.77
C PRO A 294 -11.29 -20.61 20.30
N MET A 295 -12.44 -19.98 20.07
CA MET A 295 -12.93 -19.59 18.74
C MET A 295 -12.82 -18.09 18.59
N PHE A 296 -12.46 -17.62 17.39
CA PHE A 296 -12.31 -16.20 17.09
C PHE A 296 -13.35 -15.79 16.04
N ALA A 297 -13.86 -14.57 16.15
CA ALA A 297 -14.78 -13.98 15.19
C ALA A 297 -14.28 -12.57 14.82
N SER A 298 -14.38 -12.23 13.54
CA SER A 298 -14.17 -10.86 13.04
C SER A 298 -15.46 -10.40 12.38
N LEU A 299 -15.89 -9.18 12.68
CA LEU A 299 -17.01 -8.52 12.02
C LEU A 299 -16.51 -7.22 11.40
N GLU A 300 -16.68 -7.11 10.08
CA GLU A 300 -16.27 -5.94 9.31
C GLU A 300 -17.50 -5.37 8.61
N VAL A 301 -17.70 -4.06 8.76
CA VAL A 301 -18.79 -3.32 8.13
C VAL A 301 -18.18 -2.21 7.29
N ALA A 302 -18.50 -2.20 6.00
CA ALA A 302 -18.08 -1.16 5.06
C ALA A 302 -19.30 -0.45 4.49
N GLY A 303 -19.21 0.86 4.30
CA GLY A 303 -20.28 1.67 3.74
C GLY A 303 -19.84 3.10 3.48
N ILE A 304 -20.60 3.80 2.65
CA ILE A 304 -20.38 5.22 2.36
C ILE A 304 -21.14 6.04 3.41
N PRO A 305 -20.49 6.95 4.15
CA PRO A 305 -21.17 7.76 5.15
C PRO A 305 -22.19 8.71 4.48
N ARG A 306 -23.32 8.95 5.15
CA ARG A 306 -24.38 9.86 4.64
C ARG A 306 -23.97 11.33 4.67
N ASN A 307 -23.06 11.67 5.57
CA ASN A 307 -22.50 13.00 5.74
C ASN A 307 -21.00 12.95 5.39
N PRO A 308 -20.42 14.05 4.88
CA PRO A 308 -18.98 14.11 4.69
C PRO A 308 -18.26 13.86 6.03
N PRO A 309 -17.07 13.23 6.01
CA PRO A 309 -16.26 13.08 7.21
C PRO A 309 -15.92 14.46 7.78
N GLU A 310 -15.82 14.53 9.11
CA GLU A 310 -15.35 15.74 9.78
C GLU A 310 -13.93 16.09 9.31
N PRO A 311 -13.61 17.38 9.14
CA PRO A 311 -12.25 17.80 8.85
C PRO A 311 -11.28 17.32 9.95
N ASP A 312 -10.11 16.82 9.54
CA ASP A 312 -9.07 16.34 10.44
C ASP A 312 -7.74 16.99 10.05
N SER A 313 -7.24 17.83 10.94
CA SER A 313 -5.96 18.53 10.77
C SER A 313 -4.92 18.16 11.83
N ARG A 314 -5.10 17.02 12.54
CA ARG A 314 -4.19 16.61 13.61
C ARG A 314 -2.77 16.35 13.10
N THR A 315 -2.64 15.66 11.96
CA THR A 315 -1.34 15.29 11.37
C THR A 315 -0.90 16.25 10.28
N LEU A 316 -1.83 16.80 9.50
CA LEU A 316 -1.57 17.76 8.44
C LEU A 316 -2.83 18.59 8.13
N GLY A 317 -2.64 19.86 7.81
CA GLY A 317 -3.67 20.72 7.25
C GLY A 317 -3.82 20.49 5.75
N VAL A 318 -5.06 20.41 5.27
CA VAL A 318 -5.40 20.30 3.85
C VAL A 318 -6.47 21.34 3.52
N GLU A 319 -6.18 22.25 2.61
CA GLU A 319 -7.08 23.34 2.22
C GLU A 319 -7.21 23.40 0.71
N ARG A 320 -8.45 23.32 0.21
CA ARG A 320 -8.77 23.54 -1.21
C ARG A 320 -9.38 24.92 -1.40
N SER A 321 -8.90 25.64 -2.40
CA SER A 321 -9.36 26.96 -2.78
C SER A 321 -9.56 27.04 -4.29
N TRP A 322 -10.50 27.88 -4.71
CA TRP A 322 -10.93 28.01 -6.10
C TRP A 322 -10.64 29.42 -6.59
N TYR A 323 -10.16 29.51 -7.82
CA TYR A 323 -9.79 30.77 -8.46
C TYR A 323 -10.39 30.82 -9.86
N THR A 324 -10.71 32.01 -10.33
CA THR A 324 -11.02 32.25 -11.74
C THR A 324 -9.76 32.11 -12.59
N THR A 325 -9.92 31.95 -13.90
CA THR A 325 -8.79 31.77 -14.84
C THR A 325 -7.89 33.01 -14.98
N ASP A 326 -8.30 34.17 -14.45
CA ASP A 326 -7.47 35.37 -14.31
C ASP A 326 -6.73 35.44 -12.95
N GLY A 327 -6.78 34.36 -12.15
CA GLY A 327 -6.03 34.22 -10.90
C GLY A 327 -6.71 34.79 -9.65
N LYS A 328 -7.92 35.36 -9.77
CA LYS A 328 -8.63 35.94 -8.61
C LYS A 328 -9.36 34.88 -7.80
N PRO A 329 -9.47 35.01 -6.47
CA PRO A 329 -10.28 34.11 -5.66
C PRO A 329 -11.73 34.07 -6.15
N TRP A 330 -12.23 32.86 -6.39
CA TRP A 330 -13.61 32.65 -6.78
C TRP A 330 -14.52 32.59 -5.55
N THR A 331 -15.55 33.42 -5.54
CA THR A 331 -16.61 33.34 -4.51
C THR A 331 -17.71 32.41 -4.99
N PRO A 332 -18.19 31.46 -4.17
CA PRO A 332 -19.20 30.49 -4.58
C PRO A 332 -20.45 31.13 -5.18
N ARG A 333 -20.70 30.80 -6.45
CA ARG A 333 -21.90 31.14 -7.22
C ARG A 333 -22.20 30.04 -8.23
N PRO A 334 -23.37 30.02 -8.89
CA PRO A 334 -23.55 29.15 -10.05
C PRO A 334 -22.47 29.41 -11.11
N LEU A 335 -21.88 28.33 -11.61
CA LEU A 335 -20.98 28.33 -12.76
C LEU A 335 -21.80 28.14 -14.03
N LYS A 336 -21.47 28.88 -15.08
CA LYS A 336 -22.05 28.61 -16.41
C LYS A 336 -21.35 27.41 -17.03
N GLU A 337 -22.08 26.62 -17.81
CA GLU A 337 -21.48 25.59 -18.65
C GLU A 337 -20.34 26.19 -19.51
N GLY A 338 -19.21 25.51 -19.54
CA GLY A 338 -17.98 25.97 -20.19
C GLY A 338 -17.09 26.87 -19.32
N GLU A 339 -17.58 27.39 -18.19
CA GLU A 339 -16.78 28.20 -17.26
C GLU A 339 -15.71 27.34 -16.59
N ALA A 340 -14.48 27.86 -16.50
CA ALA A 340 -13.35 27.15 -15.91
C ALA A 340 -12.87 27.83 -14.62
N LEU A 341 -12.38 27.02 -13.69
CA LEU A 341 -11.76 27.45 -12.44
C LEU A 341 -10.40 26.79 -12.27
N ILE A 342 -9.44 27.51 -11.70
CA ILE A 342 -8.19 26.96 -11.21
C ILE A 342 -8.43 26.51 -9.76
N VAL A 343 -8.12 25.26 -9.47
CA VAL A 343 -8.15 24.72 -8.11
C VAL A 343 -6.73 24.68 -7.57
N ARG A 344 -6.56 25.18 -6.33
CA ARG A 344 -5.33 25.03 -5.55
C ARG A 344 -5.63 24.19 -4.33
N VAL A 345 -4.82 23.16 -4.09
CA VAL A 345 -4.80 22.45 -2.81
C VAL A 345 -3.48 22.75 -2.09
N SER A 346 -3.58 23.30 -0.89
CA SER A 346 -2.47 23.53 0.03
C SER A 346 -2.41 22.42 1.07
N VAL A 347 -1.21 21.87 1.28
CA VAL A 347 -0.95 20.81 2.25
C VAL A 347 0.17 21.23 3.18
N THR A 348 -0.11 21.31 4.49
CA THR A 348 0.87 21.72 5.50
C THR A 348 1.00 20.64 6.57
N PRO A 349 2.07 19.83 6.55
CA PRO A 349 2.20 18.69 7.45
C PRO A 349 2.85 19.07 8.79
N ASN A 350 2.41 18.43 9.88
CA ASN A 350 3.03 18.56 11.20
C ASN A 350 4.19 17.57 11.42
N VAL A 351 4.38 16.63 10.49
CA VAL A 351 5.40 15.56 10.49
C VAL A 351 5.93 15.34 9.06
N ASP A 352 7.12 14.76 8.91
CA ASP A 352 7.61 14.41 7.58
C ASP A 352 6.81 13.23 6.98
N MET A 353 6.35 13.41 5.74
CA MET A 353 5.58 12.42 4.99
C MET A 353 6.20 12.23 3.60
N PRO A 354 7.21 11.36 3.47
CA PRO A 354 7.89 11.14 2.19
C PRO A 354 7.03 10.44 1.13
N ASP A 355 6.02 9.68 1.56
CA ASP A 355 5.13 8.88 0.72
C ASP A 355 3.67 9.38 0.81
N ALA A 356 3.47 10.70 0.84
CA ALA A 356 2.12 11.27 0.92
C ALA A 356 1.38 11.13 -0.40
N LEU A 357 0.08 10.87 -0.33
CA LEU A 357 -0.84 10.83 -1.47
C LEU A 357 -2.01 11.76 -1.21
N LEU A 358 -2.13 12.80 -2.02
CA LEU A 358 -3.32 13.64 -2.11
C LEU A 358 -4.31 12.97 -3.06
N THR A 359 -5.55 12.83 -2.62
CA THR A 359 -6.71 12.50 -3.44
C THR A 359 -7.75 13.61 -3.28
N ASP A 360 -8.04 14.32 -4.37
CA ASP A 360 -9.03 15.38 -4.41
C ASP A 360 -10.15 15.00 -5.38
N LEU A 361 -11.23 14.43 -4.83
CA LEU A 361 -12.37 13.99 -5.64
C LEU A 361 -13.15 15.22 -6.16
N LEU A 362 -13.55 15.15 -7.42
CA LEU A 362 -14.25 16.21 -8.12
C LEU A 362 -15.77 16.17 -7.83
N PRO A 363 -16.44 17.33 -7.72
CA PRO A 363 -17.89 17.40 -7.88
C PRO A 363 -18.28 16.97 -9.29
N ALA A 364 -19.28 16.09 -9.45
CA ALA A 364 -19.59 15.44 -10.74
C ALA A 364 -20.01 16.38 -11.90
N GLY A 365 -20.33 17.66 -11.63
CA GLY A 365 -20.58 18.66 -12.67
C GLY A 365 -19.31 19.28 -13.28
N LEU A 366 -18.14 18.94 -12.73
CA LEU A 366 -16.84 19.46 -13.16
C LEU A 366 -16.01 18.35 -13.81
N GLU A 367 -15.35 18.69 -14.90
CA GLU A 367 -14.33 17.84 -15.53
C GLU A 367 -12.94 18.44 -15.32
N ILE A 368 -11.94 17.58 -15.12
CA ILE A 368 -10.57 18.02 -14.89
C ILE A 368 -9.85 18.30 -16.21
N GLU A 369 -9.02 19.35 -16.20
CA GLU A 369 -8.13 19.69 -17.30
C GLU A 369 -6.68 19.72 -16.81
N ASN A 370 -5.78 19.20 -17.65
CA ASN A 370 -4.34 19.17 -17.35
C ASN A 370 -3.65 20.39 -17.97
N PHE A 371 -3.07 21.24 -17.12
CA PHE A 371 -2.29 22.40 -17.56
C PHE A 371 -1.15 22.05 -18.53
N ASN A 372 -0.62 20.82 -18.46
CA ASN A 372 0.50 20.36 -19.30
C ASN A 372 0.08 20.06 -20.75
N LEU A 373 -1.22 20.07 -21.07
CA LEU A 373 -1.72 19.84 -22.43
C LEU A 373 -1.97 21.14 -23.21
N GLY A 374 -1.93 22.30 -22.55
CA GLY A 374 -2.14 23.62 -23.16
C GLY A 374 -0.84 24.38 -23.46
N ASP A 375 -0.95 25.50 -24.19
CA ASP A 375 0.19 26.41 -24.41
C ASP A 375 0.48 27.18 -23.11
N ALA A 376 1.71 27.08 -22.60
CA ALA A 376 2.16 27.80 -21.41
C ALA A 376 1.98 29.32 -21.50
N LYS A 377 1.91 29.89 -22.71
CA LYS A 377 1.62 31.31 -22.93
C LYS A 377 0.23 31.71 -22.45
N GLN A 378 -0.74 30.79 -22.44
CA GLN A 378 -2.10 31.05 -21.93
C GLN A 378 -2.08 31.46 -20.45
N TRP A 379 -1.09 30.98 -19.70
CA TRP A 379 -1.01 31.15 -18.24
C TRP A 379 0.14 32.07 -17.81
N ALA A 380 0.83 32.73 -18.75
CA ALA A 380 2.03 33.51 -18.50
C ALA A 380 1.84 34.64 -17.47
N ASP A 381 0.67 35.28 -17.50
CA ASP A 381 0.35 36.41 -16.61
C ASP A 381 -0.59 36.02 -15.46
N VAL A 382 -0.92 34.72 -15.32
CA VAL A 382 -1.86 34.26 -14.31
C VAL A 382 -1.13 33.93 -13.02
N VAL A 383 -1.45 34.67 -11.97
CA VAL A 383 -0.89 34.50 -10.63
C VAL A 383 -2.00 34.07 -9.66
N VAL A 384 -1.80 32.93 -9.01
CA VAL A 384 -2.70 32.40 -7.97
C VAL A 384 -1.97 32.40 -6.64
N ASP A 385 -2.50 33.14 -5.66
CA ASP A 385 -1.94 33.19 -4.30
C ASP A 385 -0.45 33.55 -4.26
N GLY A 386 -0.06 34.55 -5.07
CA GLY A 386 1.31 35.04 -5.19
C GLY A 386 2.26 34.12 -5.97
N LEU A 387 1.76 33.04 -6.57
CA LEU A 387 2.53 32.12 -7.40
C LEU A 387 2.08 32.20 -8.86
N SER A 388 3.02 32.38 -9.78
CA SER A 388 2.76 32.20 -11.21
C SER A 388 2.30 30.77 -11.47
N VAL A 389 1.24 30.60 -12.27
CA VAL A 389 0.75 29.27 -12.66
C VAL A 389 1.83 28.49 -13.43
N ASN A 390 2.75 29.17 -14.13
CA ASN A 390 3.87 28.53 -14.82
C ASN A 390 4.95 28.02 -13.86
N ASP A 391 5.06 28.57 -12.65
CA ASP A 391 6.03 28.17 -11.63
C ASP A 391 5.44 27.15 -10.63
N ARG A 392 4.25 26.60 -10.94
CA ARG A 392 3.53 25.65 -10.07
C ARG A 392 4.32 24.39 -9.72
N ALA A 393 5.19 23.93 -10.61
CA ALA A 393 5.99 22.73 -10.40
C ALA A 393 6.96 22.87 -9.21
N ASP A 394 7.39 24.09 -8.89
CA ASP A 394 8.31 24.37 -7.79
C ASP A 394 7.60 24.52 -6.44
N ALA A 395 6.26 24.63 -6.45
CA ALA A 395 5.46 24.84 -5.24
C ALA A 395 5.21 23.57 -4.43
N ALA A 396 5.57 22.39 -4.97
CA ALA A 396 5.48 21.11 -4.28
C ALA A 396 6.52 20.12 -4.81
N ASN A 397 7.03 19.23 -3.94
CA ASN A 397 7.86 18.11 -4.37
C ASN A 397 6.98 16.95 -4.84
N ILE A 398 6.51 17.07 -6.09
CA ILE A 398 5.63 16.12 -6.74
C ILE A 398 6.43 14.91 -7.23
N LYS A 399 5.96 13.71 -6.91
CA LYS A 399 6.52 12.43 -7.36
C LYS A 399 5.72 11.82 -8.50
N HIS A 400 4.42 12.06 -8.54
CA HIS A 400 3.51 11.55 -9.56
C HIS A 400 2.21 12.34 -9.55
N GLU A 401 1.56 12.48 -10.69
CA GLU A 401 0.25 13.12 -10.82
C GLU A 401 -0.66 12.32 -11.75
N GLU A 402 -1.95 12.30 -11.42
CA GLU A 402 -2.98 11.78 -12.29
C GLU A 402 -4.18 12.71 -12.34
N PHE A 403 -4.66 12.92 -13.55
CA PHE A 403 -5.87 13.68 -13.86
C PHE A 403 -6.91 12.67 -14.33
N ARG A 404 -7.76 12.20 -13.41
CA ARG A 404 -8.79 11.18 -13.70
C ARG A 404 -10.16 11.85 -13.77
N ASP A 405 -11.09 11.21 -14.44
CA ASP A 405 -12.46 11.70 -14.65
C ASP A 405 -13.15 12.15 -13.35
N ASP A 406 -12.89 11.47 -12.23
CA ASP A 406 -13.55 11.73 -10.93
C ASP A 406 -12.64 12.37 -9.87
N ARG A 407 -11.34 12.55 -10.15
CA ARG A 407 -10.38 13.06 -9.15
C ARG A 407 -9.07 13.57 -9.73
N TYR A 408 -8.46 14.49 -9.00
CA TYR A 408 -7.04 14.77 -9.07
C TYR A 408 -6.27 13.94 -8.02
N VAL A 409 -5.12 13.37 -8.41
CA VAL A 409 -4.23 12.64 -7.50
C VAL A 409 -2.82 13.18 -7.62
N ALA A 410 -2.14 13.39 -6.49
CA ALA A 410 -0.73 13.75 -6.46
C ALA A 410 0.01 12.98 -5.37
N ALA A 411 1.08 12.27 -5.74
CA ALA A 411 2.04 11.73 -4.80
C ALA A 411 3.07 12.82 -4.47
N LEU A 412 3.28 13.09 -3.18
CA LEU A 412 4.05 14.22 -2.68
C LEU A 412 5.09 13.76 -1.66
N LYS A 413 6.29 14.35 -1.72
CA LYS A 413 7.24 14.31 -0.60
C LYS A 413 7.06 15.56 0.24
N LEU A 414 6.45 15.42 1.41
CA LEU A 414 6.13 16.54 2.30
C LEU A 414 7.13 16.64 3.46
N SER A 415 7.61 17.86 3.72
CA SER A 415 8.49 18.19 4.84
C SER A 415 7.72 18.94 5.91
N ARG A 416 7.94 18.60 7.18
CA ARG A 416 7.29 19.21 8.35
C ARG A 416 7.36 20.74 8.30
N GLY A 417 6.21 21.38 8.44
CA GLY A 417 6.06 22.84 8.45
C GLY A 417 6.15 23.53 7.10
N SER A 418 6.59 22.84 6.04
CA SER A 418 6.60 23.37 4.67
C SER A 418 5.23 23.17 4.01
N THR A 419 4.68 24.22 3.39
CA THR A 419 3.40 24.09 2.69
C THR A 419 3.65 23.71 1.23
N ALA A 420 3.17 22.54 0.83
CA ALA A 420 3.10 22.14 -0.57
C ALA A 420 1.82 22.71 -1.20
N LYS A 421 1.92 23.26 -2.41
CA LYS A 421 0.74 23.73 -3.17
C LYS A 421 0.72 23.02 -4.51
N VAL A 422 -0.43 22.40 -4.82
CA VAL A 422 -0.68 21.78 -6.12
C VAL A 422 -1.86 22.46 -6.80
N PHE A 423 -1.85 22.45 -8.13
CA PHE A 423 -2.79 23.21 -8.94
C PHE A 423 -3.30 22.35 -10.09
N TYR A 424 -4.61 22.37 -10.31
CA TYR A 424 -5.24 21.75 -11.48
C TYR A 424 -6.40 22.60 -11.97
N LEU A 425 -6.77 22.44 -13.23
CA LEU A 425 -7.87 23.18 -13.85
C LEU A 425 -9.13 22.31 -13.87
N VAL A 426 -10.29 22.94 -13.74
CA VAL A 426 -11.58 22.27 -13.90
C VAL A 426 -12.50 23.10 -14.78
N ARG A 427 -13.37 22.44 -15.54
CA ARG A 427 -14.42 23.07 -16.34
C ARG A 427 -15.79 22.57 -15.91
N ALA A 428 -16.74 23.50 -15.80
CA ALA A 428 -18.15 23.16 -15.60
C ALA A 428 -18.75 22.60 -16.90
N VAL A 429 -19.32 21.40 -16.83
CA VAL A 429 -19.83 20.67 -18.01
C VAL A 429 -21.31 20.37 -17.87
N THR A 430 -21.70 19.53 -16.90
CA THR A 430 -23.10 19.09 -16.80
C THR A 430 -23.90 20.00 -15.86
N PRO A 431 -25.01 20.63 -16.30
CA PRO A 431 -25.88 21.40 -15.42
C PRO A 431 -26.49 20.57 -14.30
N GLY A 432 -26.49 21.11 -13.08
CA GLY A 432 -26.98 20.43 -11.89
C GLY A 432 -26.36 20.98 -10.60
N THR A 433 -26.81 20.47 -9.46
CA THR A 433 -26.24 20.78 -8.15
C THR A 433 -25.56 19.54 -7.58
N TYR A 434 -24.27 19.66 -7.28
CA TYR A 434 -23.40 18.56 -6.89
C TYR A 434 -22.83 18.79 -5.51
N ARG A 435 -22.68 17.71 -4.73
CA ARG A 435 -21.89 17.77 -3.50
C ARG A 435 -20.42 17.88 -3.85
N VAL A 436 -19.71 18.65 -3.05
CA VAL A 436 -18.27 18.86 -3.20
C VAL A 436 -17.55 17.95 -2.20
N PRO A 437 -16.79 16.94 -2.63
CA PRO A 437 -16.05 16.07 -1.71
C PRO A 437 -14.93 16.84 -0.99
N PRO A 438 -14.57 16.51 0.26
CA PRO A 438 -13.38 17.08 0.90
C PRO A 438 -12.09 16.54 0.26
N PRO A 439 -11.02 17.34 0.19
CA PRO A 439 -9.70 16.83 -0.21
C PRO A 439 -9.13 15.94 0.93
N LEU A 440 -8.45 14.86 0.56
CA LEU A 440 -7.86 13.89 1.48
C LEU A 440 -6.38 13.74 1.20
N VAL A 441 -5.55 13.76 2.25
CA VAL A 441 -4.13 13.38 2.14
C VAL A 441 -3.83 12.29 3.16
N GLU A 442 -3.09 11.26 2.74
CA GLU A 442 -2.60 10.19 3.63
C GLU A 442 -1.19 9.75 3.25
N ASP A 443 -0.42 9.23 4.22
CA ASP A 443 0.81 8.49 3.91
C ASP A 443 0.45 7.08 3.43
N MET A 444 0.95 6.70 2.25
CA MET A 444 0.61 5.42 1.61
C MET A 444 0.98 4.19 2.44
N TYR A 445 2.00 4.31 3.30
CA TYR A 445 2.57 3.19 4.05
C TYR A 445 2.50 3.35 5.58
N ARG A 446 2.04 4.52 6.04
CA ARG A 446 1.70 4.83 7.45
C ARG A 446 0.32 5.49 7.49
N PRO A 447 -0.76 4.80 7.11
CA PRO A 447 -2.04 5.44 6.77
C PRO A 447 -2.76 6.12 7.95
N ASP A 448 -2.32 5.88 9.19
CA ASP A 448 -2.72 6.66 10.36
C ASP A 448 -2.29 8.14 10.26
N LEU A 449 -1.24 8.43 9.49
CA LEU A 449 -0.81 9.78 9.14
C LEU A 449 -1.66 10.30 7.98
N ARG A 450 -2.75 10.99 8.33
CA ARG A 450 -3.68 11.53 7.34
C ARG A 450 -4.35 12.81 7.78
N GLY A 451 -4.94 13.52 6.81
CA GLY A 451 -5.69 14.75 7.01
C GLY A 451 -6.83 14.87 6.02
N VAL A 452 -7.94 15.43 6.49
CA VAL A 452 -9.17 15.65 5.71
C VAL A 452 -9.46 17.14 5.72
N GLY A 453 -9.50 17.75 4.54
CA GLY A 453 -9.84 19.16 4.40
C GLY A 453 -11.35 19.41 4.46
N ARG A 454 -11.73 20.69 4.42
CA ARG A 454 -13.14 21.08 4.39
C ARG A 454 -13.71 21.01 2.98
N SER A 455 -14.99 20.64 2.88
CA SER A 455 -15.78 20.82 1.66
C SER A 455 -16.21 22.27 1.54
N LEU A 456 -15.37 23.10 0.93
CA LEU A 456 -15.66 24.52 0.69
C LEU A 456 -15.65 24.81 -0.82
N PRO A 457 -16.79 25.25 -1.42
CA PRO A 457 -18.13 25.22 -0.83
C PRO A 457 -18.60 23.77 -0.58
N ALA A 458 -19.67 23.56 0.19
CA ALA A 458 -20.21 22.22 0.45
C ALA A 458 -20.93 21.61 -0.77
N SER A 459 -21.40 22.48 -1.66
CA SER A 459 -22.08 22.14 -2.92
C SER A 459 -21.73 23.15 -4.00
N LEU A 460 -21.76 22.69 -5.25
CA LEU A 460 -21.49 23.51 -6.43
C LEU A 460 -22.65 23.34 -7.42
N THR A 461 -23.05 24.43 -8.08
CA THR A 461 -24.13 24.43 -9.08
C THR A 461 -23.59 24.84 -10.44
N VAL A 462 -23.91 24.06 -11.47
CA VAL A 462 -23.66 24.37 -12.88
C VAL A 462 -25.01 24.69 -13.54
N VAL A 463 -25.07 25.76 -14.31
CA VAL A 463 -26.25 26.21 -15.06
C VAL A 463 -25.95 26.31 -16.55
N GLN A 464 -26.99 26.29 -17.38
CA GLN A 464 -26.85 26.57 -18.80
C GLN A 464 -26.29 27.98 -19.04
N PRO A 465 -25.64 28.22 -20.20
CA PRO A 465 -24.94 29.48 -20.52
C PRO A 465 -25.75 30.78 -20.35
#